data_AF-A0A832FT65-F1
#
_entry.id   AF-A0A832FT65-F1
#
_cell.length_a   1.000
_cell.length_b   1.000
_cell.length_c   1.000
_cell.angle_alpha   90.00
_cell.angle_beta   90.00
_cell.angle_gamma   90.00
#
_symmetry.space_group_name_H-M   'P 1'
#
loop_
_entity.id
_entity.type
_entity.pdbx_description
1 polymer ?
#
loop_
_entity_poly.entity_id
_entity_poly.type
_entity_poly.pdbx_seq_one_letter_code
_entity_poly.pdbx_strand_id
1 'polypeptide(L)'
;MPIIFEKKEKIAIITINRPEAMNAIDPETSEELGKAWLEFRDDKDLWVAILTGAGDKAFSAGADLKKMIPFLATLGPFDRKEREDKLPGLGGITRNLNIWKPIIAAINGFCLAGGLEMALACDLRVAAEHATFGLLEVSRGIIPGAGGTQRLPRMIPVAKAMEIILLAQRIDAQEALRLGLVNRVVPAAEVMPTALKMADQILQNGPLAVRAAKEAIDRYGTSVSASRLVSGEKVLHLELERAIANFVGAEDAVVYVGGHSTNETTVGHLFGPGDLVLHDALAHNSIVQGAILSGARRRPFPHNDWRAVDQILTELRNDYRRVLIAIEGVYSMDGDIPDLPRFIEVRKRHKTFLMVDEAHSIGVLGAHGRGIGEYFDVNPADVDLWMGTLSKAFGSCGGYIAGCKAVVEYLKYTAPGFVYSCGLSPPNAAAALAALRLIESQPERVRRLQENARLFLQLARQRKMNTGLSKDSPVIPIILGDSLAAMRLSRAMARRGINVQPIVYPAVEERAARLRFFITSLHTEQQIRYTIDALTEELAALRGSGSPIPPGVPAALEPATGEVEP
;
A
#
# COMPACT_ATOMS: atom_id res chain seq x y z
N MET A 1 -21.24 -4.89 35.95
CA MET A 1 -20.57 -5.82 35.00
C MET A 1 -19.09 -5.49 34.99
N PRO A 2 -18.20 -6.49 35.06
CA PRO A 2 -16.75 -6.29 35.14
C PRO A 2 -16.15 -5.75 33.85
N ILE A 3 -16.85 -5.86 32.72
CA ILE A 3 -16.49 -5.30 31.41
C ILE A 3 -17.65 -4.45 30.89
N ILE A 4 -17.30 -3.30 30.31
CA ILE A 4 -18.21 -2.45 29.53
C ILE A 4 -17.76 -2.54 28.07
N PHE A 5 -18.68 -2.88 27.17
CA PHE A 5 -18.45 -2.97 25.73
C PHE A 5 -19.35 -1.97 25.01
N GLU A 6 -18.75 -0.94 24.42
CA GLU A 6 -19.46 0.12 23.72
C GLU A 6 -19.12 0.12 22.23
N LYS A 7 -20.15 0.15 21.37
CA LYS A 7 -19.98 0.31 19.92
C LYS A 7 -20.17 1.77 19.56
N LYS A 8 -19.11 2.42 19.07
CA LYS A 8 -19.15 3.78 18.55
C LYS A 8 -18.81 3.75 17.07
N GLU A 9 -19.83 3.80 16.22
CA GLU A 9 -19.69 3.60 14.77
C GLU A 9 -18.97 2.28 14.46
N LYS A 10 -17.75 2.33 13.91
CA LYS A 10 -16.92 1.16 13.59
C LYS A 10 -15.88 0.84 14.66
N ILE A 11 -15.96 1.48 15.83
CA ILE A 11 -14.99 1.36 16.92
C ILE A 11 -15.64 0.60 18.08
N ALA A 12 -14.96 -0.42 18.58
CA ALA A 12 -15.30 -1.07 19.84
C ALA A 12 -14.49 -0.44 20.98
N ILE A 13 -15.15 0.04 22.02
CA ILE A 13 -14.50 0.49 23.25
C ILE A 13 -14.75 -0.58 24.31
N ILE A 14 -13.66 -1.19 24.78
CA ILE A 14 -13.67 -2.26 25.77
C ILE A 14 -13.05 -1.71 27.05
N THR A 15 -13.86 -1.54 28.09
CA THR A 15 -13.41 -0.96 29.36
C THR A 15 -13.45 -2.01 30.46
N ILE A 16 -12.30 -2.26 31.09
CA ILE A 16 -12.21 -3.06 32.32
C ILE A 16 -12.80 -2.23 33.47
N ASN A 17 -13.90 -2.67 34.04
CA ASN A 17 -14.71 -1.90 34.99
C ASN A 17 -14.66 -2.50 36.40
N ARG A 18 -13.48 -2.44 37.01
CA ARG A 18 -13.22 -2.79 38.42
C ARG A 18 -12.30 -1.77 39.11
N PRO A 19 -12.63 -0.47 39.09
CA PRO A 19 -11.73 0.59 39.56
C PRO A 19 -11.35 0.43 41.04
N GLU A 20 -12.24 -0.14 41.86
CA GLU A 20 -12.00 -0.46 43.27
C GLU A 20 -10.90 -1.49 43.49
N ALA A 21 -10.64 -2.34 42.50
CA ALA A 21 -9.59 -3.36 42.49
C ALA A 21 -8.47 -3.02 41.50
N MET A 22 -8.30 -1.74 41.14
CA MET A 22 -7.28 -1.28 40.16
C MET A 22 -7.40 -1.99 38.81
N ASN A 23 -8.63 -2.32 38.40
CA ASN A 23 -8.93 -3.03 37.17
C ASN A 23 -8.17 -4.37 37.04
N ALA A 24 -7.95 -5.05 38.18
CA ALA A 24 -7.35 -6.38 38.20
C ALA A 24 -8.28 -7.42 37.55
N ILE A 25 -7.68 -8.44 36.92
CA ILE A 25 -8.38 -9.48 36.17
C ILE A 25 -8.62 -10.68 37.07
N ASP A 26 -9.87 -10.87 37.49
CA ASP A 26 -10.34 -12.09 38.15
C ASP A 26 -10.96 -13.07 37.13
N PRO A 27 -11.38 -14.29 37.53
CA PRO A 27 -11.89 -15.28 36.58
C PRO A 27 -13.09 -14.79 35.76
N GLU A 28 -14.04 -14.10 36.41
CA GLU A 28 -15.24 -13.54 35.76
C GLU A 28 -14.85 -12.44 34.75
N THR A 29 -13.99 -11.51 35.17
CA THR A 29 -13.47 -10.45 34.28
C THR A 29 -12.73 -11.05 33.07
N SER A 30 -11.95 -12.11 33.28
CA SER A 30 -11.23 -12.79 32.20
C SER A 30 -12.16 -13.46 31.20
N GLU A 31 -13.27 -14.04 31.67
CA GLU A 31 -14.26 -14.68 30.80
C GLU A 31 -15.02 -13.63 29.97
N GLU A 32 -15.48 -12.55 30.62
CA GLU A 32 -16.19 -11.46 29.95
C GLU A 32 -15.31 -10.72 28.93
N LEU A 33 -14.01 -10.54 29.21
CA LEU A 33 -13.06 -10.05 28.21
C LEU A 33 -12.97 -10.98 27.01
N GLY A 34 -12.89 -12.30 27.24
CA GLY A 34 -12.89 -13.27 26.15
C GLY A 34 -14.11 -13.14 25.24
N LYS A 35 -15.30 -12.96 25.82
CA LYS A 35 -16.54 -12.73 25.07
C LYS A 35 -16.49 -11.42 24.27
N ALA A 36 -16.05 -10.33 24.89
CA ALA A 36 -15.89 -9.03 24.24
C ALA A 36 -14.92 -9.08 23.04
N TRP A 37 -13.79 -9.80 23.16
CA TRP A 37 -12.84 -9.94 22.06
C TRP A 37 -13.35 -10.82 20.92
N LEU A 38 -14.09 -11.89 21.23
CA LEU A 38 -14.76 -12.71 20.22
C LEU A 38 -15.81 -11.91 19.47
N GLU A 39 -16.63 -11.13 20.17
CA GLU A 39 -17.60 -10.23 19.56
C GLU A 39 -16.90 -9.23 18.63
N PHE A 40 -15.84 -8.55 19.12
CA PHE A 40 -15.08 -7.62 18.28
C PHE A 40 -14.45 -8.29 17.05
N ARG A 41 -13.90 -9.50 17.20
CA ARG A 41 -13.27 -10.23 16.09
C ARG A 41 -14.30 -10.54 15.01
N ASP A 42 -15.47 -11.05 15.40
CA ASP A 42 -16.45 -11.65 14.50
C ASP A 42 -17.46 -10.64 13.93
N ASP A 43 -17.68 -9.51 14.60
CA ASP A 43 -18.55 -8.43 14.14
C ASP A 43 -17.96 -7.71 12.92
N LYS A 44 -18.60 -7.81 11.75
CA LYS A 44 -18.07 -7.24 10.49
C LYS A 44 -18.11 -5.71 10.45
N ASP A 45 -18.95 -5.09 11.27
CA ASP A 45 -19.14 -3.64 11.32
C ASP A 45 -18.09 -2.96 12.21
N LEU A 46 -17.45 -3.73 13.11
CA LEU A 46 -16.34 -3.25 13.95
C LEU A 46 -14.99 -3.43 13.25
N TRP A 47 -14.20 -2.36 13.21
CA TRP A 47 -12.94 -2.27 12.45
C TRP A 47 -11.72 -1.99 13.32
N VAL A 48 -11.88 -1.28 14.44
CA VAL A 48 -10.82 -0.94 15.41
C VAL A 48 -11.34 -1.14 16.82
N ALA A 49 -10.50 -1.63 17.73
CA ALA A 49 -10.82 -1.70 19.16
C ALA A 49 -9.95 -0.72 19.96
N ILE A 50 -10.52 -0.19 21.04
CA ILE A 50 -9.82 0.56 22.08
C ILE A 50 -10.03 -0.18 23.40
N LEU A 51 -8.95 -0.63 24.03
CA LEU A 51 -8.95 -1.21 25.36
C LEU A 51 -8.57 -0.15 26.39
N THR A 52 -9.33 -0.02 27.48
CA THR A 52 -9.00 0.88 28.59
C THR A 52 -9.47 0.34 29.95
N GLY A 53 -9.11 1.03 31.04
CA GLY A 53 -9.57 0.73 32.40
C GLY A 53 -10.49 1.84 32.92
N ALA A 54 -11.53 1.48 33.68
CA ALA A 54 -12.42 2.45 34.31
C ALA A 54 -11.71 3.22 35.43
N GLY A 55 -12.16 4.46 35.68
CA GLY A 55 -11.58 5.36 36.67
C GLY A 55 -10.32 6.10 36.16
N ASP A 56 -9.55 6.65 37.08
CA ASP A 56 -8.39 7.54 36.82
C ASP A 56 -7.06 6.97 37.34
N LYS A 57 -7.11 5.84 38.07
CA LYS A 57 -5.95 5.27 38.75
C LYS A 57 -5.20 4.22 37.93
N ALA A 58 -5.91 3.35 37.22
CA ALA A 58 -5.32 2.16 36.63
C ALA A 58 -5.93 1.82 35.28
N PHE A 59 -5.05 1.49 34.32
CA PHE A 59 -5.44 0.71 33.16
C PHE A 59 -5.74 -0.73 33.59
N SER A 60 -4.75 -1.38 34.21
CA SER A 60 -4.92 -2.64 34.92
C SER A 60 -3.67 -2.96 35.75
N ALA A 61 -3.88 -3.50 36.95
CA ALA A 61 -2.83 -4.04 37.80
C ALA A 61 -2.44 -5.51 37.47
N GLY A 62 -3.05 -6.10 36.44
CA GLY A 62 -2.84 -7.51 36.06
C GLY A 62 -3.77 -8.48 36.76
N ALA A 63 -3.34 -9.72 36.99
CA ALA A 63 -4.19 -10.76 37.55
C ALA A 63 -4.56 -10.49 39.04
N ASP A 64 -5.83 -10.69 39.39
CA ASP A 64 -6.30 -10.67 40.78
C ASP A 64 -5.91 -11.98 41.48
N LEU A 65 -4.65 -12.04 41.97
CA LEU A 65 -4.07 -13.26 42.53
C LEU A 65 -4.90 -13.86 43.67
N LYS A 66 -5.63 -13.05 44.45
CA LYS A 66 -6.48 -13.51 45.55
C LYS A 66 -7.63 -14.38 45.06
N LYS A 67 -8.16 -14.09 43.87
CA LYS A 67 -9.25 -14.85 43.24
C LYS A 67 -8.73 -15.91 42.26
N MET A 68 -7.66 -15.60 41.53
CA MET A 68 -7.09 -16.46 40.50
C MET A 68 -6.39 -17.69 41.07
N ILE A 69 -5.62 -17.57 42.16
CA ILE A 69 -4.90 -18.72 42.75
C ILE A 69 -5.87 -19.80 43.24
N PRO A 70 -6.91 -19.48 44.06
CA PRO A 70 -7.90 -20.47 44.46
C PRO A 70 -8.62 -21.11 43.27
N PHE A 71 -9.01 -20.30 42.28
CA PHE A 71 -9.65 -20.81 41.06
C PHE A 71 -8.77 -21.81 40.32
N LEU A 72 -7.50 -21.48 40.06
CA LEU A 72 -6.57 -22.39 39.39
C LEU A 72 -6.33 -23.66 40.21
N ALA A 73 -6.32 -23.56 41.54
CA ALA A 73 -6.19 -24.71 42.44
C ALA A 73 -7.37 -25.69 42.33
N THR A 74 -8.56 -25.25 41.87
CA THR A 74 -9.70 -26.14 41.61
C THR A 74 -9.59 -26.97 40.33
N LEU A 75 -8.68 -26.59 39.42
CA LEU A 75 -8.53 -27.24 38.11
C LEU A 75 -7.50 -28.38 38.16
N GLY A 76 -7.84 -29.53 37.55
CA GLY A 76 -6.91 -30.64 37.36
C GLY A 76 -5.79 -30.30 36.36
N PRO A 77 -4.69 -31.08 36.31
CA PRO A 77 -3.58 -30.84 35.40
C PRO A 77 -3.99 -30.84 33.92
N PHE A 78 -4.92 -31.71 33.54
CA PHE A 78 -5.47 -31.77 32.17
C PHE A 78 -6.32 -30.55 31.85
N ASP A 79 -7.21 -30.13 32.77
CA ASP A 79 -8.05 -28.95 32.58
C ASP A 79 -7.21 -27.67 32.45
N ARG A 80 -6.10 -27.57 33.21
CA ARG A 80 -5.16 -26.44 33.11
C ARG A 80 -4.51 -26.39 31.74
N LYS A 81 -3.99 -27.52 31.24
CA LYS A 81 -3.34 -27.59 29.93
C LYS A 81 -4.35 -27.30 28.80
N GLU A 82 -5.54 -27.87 28.88
CA GLU A 82 -6.60 -27.62 27.89
C GLU A 82 -7.01 -26.15 27.85
N ARG A 83 -7.11 -25.49 29.01
CA ARG A 83 -7.32 -24.04 29.08
C ARG A 83 -6.17 -23.25 28.47
N GLU A 84 -4.92 -23.63 28.73
CA GLU A 84 -3.75 -22.96 28.14
C GLU A 84 -3.69 -23.09 26.61
N ASP A 85 -4.08 -24.25 26.08
CA ASP A 85 -4.05 -24.53 24.64
C ASP A 85 -5.23 -23.89 23.88
N LYS A 86 -6.39 -23.71 24.53
CA LYS A 86 -7.63 -23.30 23.85
C LYS A 86 -8.14 -21.90 24.22
N LEU A 87 -7.86 -21.39 25.42
CA LEU A 87 -8.41 -20.11 25.86
C LEU A 87 -7.51 -18.93 25.48
N PRO A 88 -8.09 -17.73 25.30
CA PRO A 88 -7.38 -16.58 24.77
C PRO A 88 -6.34 -15.92 25.73
N GLY A 89 -5.86 -16.65 26.73
CA GLY A 89 -4.90 -16.19 27.72
C GLY A 89 -5.47 -15.14 28.69
N LEU A 90 -4.58 -14.52 29.48
CA LEU A 90 -4.95 -13.43 30.39
C LEU A 90 -5.57 -12.28 29.61
N GLY A 91 -6.70 -11.75 30.12
CA GLY A 91 -7.39 -10.61 29.51
C GLY A 91 -8.02 -10.89 28.15
N GLY A 92 -8.06 -12.16 27.73
CA GLY A 92 -8.72 -12.60 26.49
C GLY A 92 -8.05 -12.16 25.18
N ILE A 93 -6.81 -11.69 25.21
CA ILE A 93 -6.08 -11.20 24.03
C ILE A 93 -4.63 -11.68 23.94
N THR A 94 -4.12 -12.31 24.99
CA THR A 94 -2.67 -12.57 25.11
C THR A 94 -2.22 -13.87 24.44
N ARG A 95 -3.12 -14.82 24.17
CA ARG A 95 -2.85 -16.09 23.47
C ARG A 95 -4.05 -16.53 22.64
N ASN A 96 -3.86 -17.48 21.72
CA ASN A 96 -4.91 -18.27 21.04
C ASN A 96 -6.11 -17.51 20.43
N LEU A 97 -5.94 -16.22 20.13
CA LEU A 97 -6.97 -15.40 19.50
C LEU A 97 -6.35 -14.52 18.42
N ASN A 98 -6.65 -14.87 17.17
CA ASN A 98 -6.19 -14.13 16.01
C ASN A 98 -7.17 -12.97 15.72
N ILE A 99 -6.75 -11.74 16.02
CA ILE A 99 -7.51 -10.53 15.71
C ILE A 99 -6.71 -9.69 14.72
N TRP A 100 -7.10 -9.73 13.46
CA TRP A 100 -6.44 -8.96 12.39
C TRP A 100 -6.93 -7.52 12.29
N LYS A 101 -7.84 -7.11 13.17
CA LYS A 101 -8.31 -5.73 13.30
C LYS A 101 -7.39 -4.96 14.26
N PRO A 102 -7.07 -3.68 14.00
CA PRO A 102 -6.24 -2.87 14.89
C PRO A 102 -6.82 -2.70 16.29
N ILE A 103 -5.95 -2.64 17.29
CA ILE A 103 -6.27 -2.55 18.72
C ILE A 103 -5.38 -1.49 19.35
N ILE A 104 -6.00 -0.52 20.03
CA ILE A 104 -5.33 0.58 20.71
C ILE A 104 -5.51 0.40 22.22
N ALA A 105 -4.43 0.41 22.99
CA ALA A 105 -4.50 0.53 24.45
C ALA A 105 -4.51 2.02 24.85
N ALA A 106 -5.58 2.44 25.50
CA ALA A 106 -5.74 3.76 26.11
C ALA A 106 -5.45 3.63 27.62
N ILE A 107 -4.20 3.93 27.99
CA ILE A 107 -3.62 3.63 29.29
C ILE A 107 -3.76 4.85 30.21
N ASN A 108 -4.75 4.81 31.10
CA ASN A 108 -5.14 5.92 31.97
C ASN A 108 -4.43 5.94 33.34
N GLY A 109 -3.48 5.05 33.61
CA GLY A 109 -2.80 4.99 34.90
C GLY A 109 -1.85 3.78 35.03
N PHE A 110 -1.87 3.11 36.18
CA PHE A 110 -1.08 1.88 36.40
C PHE A 110 -1.34 0.83 35.31
N CYS A 111 -0.27 0.39 34.66
CA CYS A 111 -0.24 -0.64 33.63
C CYS A 111 0.82 -1.67 34.02
N LEU A 112 0.47 -2.55 34.95
CA LEU A 112 1.44 -3.40 35.66
C LEU A 112 1.16 -4.88 35.47
N ALA A 113 2.23 -5.69 35.50
CA ALA A 113 2.19 -7.13 35.36
C ALA A 113 1.35 -7.55 34.14
N GLY A 114 0.35 -8.41 34.34
CA GLY A 114 -0.61 -8.80 33.32
C GLY A 114 -1.33 -7.63 32.61
N GLY A 115 -1.45 -6.46 33.25
CA GLY A 115 -1.94 -5.24 32.63
C GLY A 115 -1.03 -4.75 31.50
N LEU A 116 0.29 -4.78 31.74
CA LEU A 116 1.27 -4.52 30.69
C LEU A 116 1.28 -5.62 29.63
N GLU A 117 1.08 -6.89 29.99
CA GLU A 117 0.99 -7.98 29.01
C GLU A 117 -0.21 -7.81 28.05
N MET A 118 -1.36 -7.34 28.56
CA MET A 118 -2.50 -6.95 27.71
C MET A 118 -2.17 -5.73 26.83
N ALA A 119 -1.56 -4.69 27.39
CA ALA A 119 -1.16 -3.52 26.62
C ALA A 119 -0.13 -3.86 25.52
N LEU A 120 0.78 -4.80 25.78
CA LEU A 120 1.74 -5.33 24.81
C LEU A 120 1.06 -6.17 23.71
N ALA A 121 -0.12 -6.75 23.97
CA ALA A 121 -0.90 -7.45 22.96
C ALA A 121 -1.70 -6.50 22.04
N CYS A 122 -1.84 -5.22 22.42
CA CYS A 122 -2.38 -4.18 21.54
C CYS A 122 -1.31 -3.70 20.52
N ASP A 123 -1.76 -3.14 19.40
CA ASP A 123 -0.87 -2.66 18.32
C ASP A 123 -0.31 -1.28 18.62
N LEU A 124 -1.14 -0.42 19.22
CA LEU A 124 -0.82 0.98 19.52
C LEU A 124 -1.14 1.28 20.98
N ARG A 125 -0.40 2.22 21.58
CA ARG A 125 -0.51 2.60 22.99
C ARG A 125 -0.50 4.12 23.14
N VAL A 126 -1.51 4.66 23.82
CA VAL A 126 -1.59 6.06 24.27
C VAL A 126 -1.62 6.03 25.80
N ALA A 127 -0.77 6.80 26.46
CA ALA A 127 -0.66 6.79 27.91
C ALA A 127 -0.90 8.17 28.53
N ALA A 128 -1.49 8.17 29.72
CA ALA A 128 -1.52 9.34 30.59
C ALA A 128 -0.10 9.68 31.08
N GLU A 129 0.17 10.97 31.30
CA GLU A 129 1.45 11.44 31.86
C GLU A 129 1.82 10.77 33.20
N HIS A 130 0.82 10.46 34.02
CA HIS A 130 1.01 9.79 35.32
C HIS A 130 1.01 8.26 35.23
N ALA A 131 0.91 7.67 34.04
CA ALA A 131 0.93 6.22 33.87
C ALA A 131 2.30 5.64 34.26
N THR A 132 2.27 4.42 34.79
CA THR A 132 3.49 3.66 35.12
C THR A 132 3.39 2.24 34.61
N PHE A 133 4.54 1.71 34.20
CA PHE A 133 4.65 0.45 33.46
C PHE A 133 5.65 -0.47 34.16
N GLY A 134 5.36 -1.77 34.21
CA GLY A 134 6.35 -2.74 34.68
C GLY A 134 5.83 -4.17 34.69
N LEU A 135 6.72 -5.12 34.45
CA LEU A 135 6.47 -6.57 34.61
C LEU A 135 7.08 -7.00 35.95
N LEU A 136 6.25 -6.96 37.00
CA LEU A 136 6.67 -7.10 38.39
C LEU A 136 6.56 -8.53 38.92
N GLU A 137 6.12 -9.48 38.09
CA GLU A 137 5.73 -10.84 38.45
C GLU A 137 6.86 -11.60 39.15
N VAL A 138 8.11 -11.39 38.74
CA VAL A 138 9.26 -12.13 39.29
C VAL A 138 9.50 -11.82 40.77
N SER A 139 9.11 -10.62 41.24
CA SER A 139 9.13 -10.26 42.67
C SER A 139 8.15 -11.10 43.52
N ARG A 140 7.23 -11.80 42.86
CA ARG A 140 6.23 -12.71 43.45
C ARG A 140 6.51 -14.17 43.09
N GLY A 141 7.67 -14.48 42.51
CA GLY A 141 8.03 -15.84 42.09
C GLY A 141 7.25 -16.33 40.86
N ILE A 142 6.69 -15.41 40.07
CA ILE A 142 5.90 -15.72 38.88
C ILE A 142 6.63 -15.15 37.66
N ILE A 143 6.62 -15.85 36.53
CA ILE A 143 7.14 -15.31 35.27
C ILE A 143 6.06 -14.45 34.58
N PRO A 144 6.43 -13.36 33.86
CA PRO A 144 5.54 -12.68 32.92
C PRO A 144 5.17 -13.59 31.73
N GLY A 145 4.24 -14.52 32.01
CA GLY A 145 3.91 -15.68 31.19
C GLY A 145 2.75 -15.49 30.24
N ALA A 146 2.02 -14.36 30.29
CA ALA A 146 1.01 -14.01 29.28
C ALA A 146 1.62 -13.24 28.10
N GLY A 147 2.91 -13.48 27.83
CA GLY A 147 3.63 -12.94 26.70
C GLY A 147 4.56 -11.77 27.02
N GLY A 148 4.67 -11.34 28.29
CA GLY A 148 5.56 -10.27 28.70
C GLY A 148 7.03 -10.57 28.39
N THR A 149 7.46 -11.82 28.60
CA THR A 149 8.82 -12.29 28.28
C THR A 149 9.12 -12.36 26.79
N GLN A 150 8.11 -12.42 25.92
CA GLN A 150 8.28 -12.47 24.46
C GLN A 150 8.09 -11.09 23.82
N ARG A 151 7.03 -10.36 24.18
CA ARG A 151 6.62 -9.13 23.50
C ARG A 151 7.47 -7.93 23.90
N LEU A 152 7.77 -7.76 25.19
CA LEU A 152 8.56 -6.61 25.64
C LEU A 152 9.94 -6.54 24.97
N PRO A 153 10.78 -7.60 24.98
CA PRO A 153 12.11 -7.54 24.35
C PRO A 153 12.08 -7.46 22.82
N ARG A 154 10.93 -7.73 22.18
CA ARG A 154 10.72 -7.51 20.74
C ARG A 154 10.32 -6.07 20.41
N MET A 155 9.82 -5.31 21.40
CA MET A 155 9.32 -3.95 21.20
C MET A 155 10.32 -2.87 21.63
N ILE A 156 11.13 -3.12 22.65
CA ILE A 156 12.10 -2.15 23.18
C ILE A 156 13.52 -2.76 23.21
N PRO A 157 14.59 -1.94 23.39
CA PRO A 157 15.94 -2.48 23.50
C PRO A 157 16.03 -3.59 24.56
N VAL A 158 16.57 -4.74 24.17
CA VAL A 158 16.56 -5.95 25.01
C VAL A 158 17.19 -5.72 26.39
N ALA A 159 18.26 -4.92 26.48
CA ALA A 159 18.89 -4.57 27.75
C ALA A 159 17.91 -3.87 28.72
N LYS A 160 17.06 -2.97 28.20
CA LYS A 160 16.02 -2.27 28.98
C LYS A 160 14.85 -3.17 29.32
N ALA A 161 14.44 -4.07 28.42
CA ALA A 161 13.45 -5.10 28.73
C ALA A 161 13.92 -6.01 29.87
N MET A 162 15.19 -6.44 29.84
CA MET A 162 15.79 -7.26 30.89
C MET A 162 15.89 -6.52 32.22
N GLU A 163 16.23 -5.23 32.21
CA GLU A 163 16.23 -4.37 33.41
C GLU A 163 14.83 -4.33 34.06
N ILE A 164 13.79 -4.04 33.28
CA ILE A 164 12.40 -4.00 33.75
C ILE A 164 11.97 -5.36 34.34
N ILE A 165 12.23 -6.45 33.62
CA ILE A 165 11.78 -7.80 34.01
C ILE A 165 12.57 -8.33 35.20
N LEU A 166 13.92 -8.38 35.12
CA LEU A 166 14.75 -9.03 36.13
C LEU A 166 14.78 -8.27 37.45
N LEU A 167 14.71 -6.93 37.40
CA LEU A 167 14.69 -6.10 38.61
C LEU A 167 13.27 -5.87 39.13
N ALA A 168 12.23 -6.36 38.43
CA ALA A 168 10.83 -6.06 38.70
C ALA A 168 10.63 -4.54 38.89
N GLN A 169 11.17 -3.74 37.98
CA GLN A 169 11.19 -2.29 38.10
C GLN A 169 10.04 -1.64 37.33
N ARG A 170 9.57 -0.50 37.83
CA ARG A 170 8.62 0.36 37.14
C ARG A 170 9.35 1.47 36.38
N ILE A 171 8.82 1.81 35.21
CA ILE A 171 9.17 3.02 34.47
C ILE A 171 7.97 3.96 34.38
N ASP A 172 8.23 5.25 34.25
CA ASP A 172 7.19 6.25 34.02
C ASP A 172 6.79 6.34 32.54
N ALA A 173 5.76 7.13 32.24
CA ALA A 173 5.25 7.31 30.90
C ALA A 173 6.27 7.93 29.93
N GLN A 174 7.13 8.83 30.41
CA GLN A 174 8.12 9.50 29.55
C GLN A 174 9.25 8.54 29.16
N GLU A 175 9.73 7.72 30.09
CA GLU A 175 10.68 6.65 29.77
C GLU A 175 10.04 5.60 28.86
N ALA A 176 8.76 5.25 29.07
CA ALA A 176 8.04 4.35 28.16
C ALA A 176 7.94 4.93 26.74
N LEU A 177 7.71 6.24 26.58
CA LEU A 177 7.74 6.92 25.28
C LEU A 177 9.14 6.88 24.67
N ARG A 178 10.17 7.22 25.45
CA ARG A 178 11.57 7.24 25.00
C ARG A 178 12.05 5.88 24.49
N LEU A 179 11.59 4.79 25.12
CA LEU A 179 11.92 3.42 24.74
C LEU A 179 11.12 2.91 23.54
N GLY A 180 10.09 3.65 23.08
CA GLY A 180 9.17 3.20 22.04
C GLY A 180 8.12 2.21 22.54
N LEU A 181 7.98 2.03 23.87
CA LEU A 181 6.93 1.19 24.45
C LEU A 181 5.54 1.81 24.23
N VAL A 182 5.43 3.14 24.27
CA VAL A 182 4.18 3.87 24.08
C VAL A 182 4.31 4.81 22.87
N ASN A 183 3.24 4.94 22.06
CA ASN A 183 3.26 5.80 20.88
C ASN A 183 3.08 7.28 21.23
N ARG A 184 2.27 7.60 22.26
CA ARG A 184 1.99 8.97 22.71
C ARG A 184 1.79 9.04 24.23
N VAL A 185 2.34 10.06 24.85
CA VAL A 185 2.03 10.46 26.24
C VAL A 185 1.29 11.77 26.19
N VAL A 186 0.15 11.84 26.88
CA VAL A 186 -0.77 12.98 26.88
C VAL A 186 -1.33 13.21 28.29
N PRO A 187 -1.86 14.41 28.60
CA PRO A 187 -2.61 14.63 29.84
C PRO A 187 -3.71 13.58 30.01
N ALA A 188 -4.02 13.20 31.25
CA ALA A 188 -4.95 12.11 31.55
C ALA A 188 -6.31 12.25 30.85
N ALA A 189 -6.85 13.47 30.77
CA ALA A 189 -8.11 13.78 30.11
C ALA A 189 -8.08 13.55 28.57
N GLU A 190 -6.89 13.58 27.96
CA GLU A 190 -6.68 13.49 26.52
C GLU A 190 -6.38 12.06 26.03
N VAL A 191 -6.25 11.07 26.93
CA VAL A 191 -5.92 9.68 26.56
C VAL A 191 -6.98 9.09 25.64
N MET A 192 -8.25 9.11 26.05
CA MET A 192 -9.35 8.59 25.24
C MET A 192 -9.61 9.42 23.97
N PRO A 193 -9.67 10.77 24.01
CA PRO A 193 -9.73 11.59 22.80
C PRO A 193 -8.62 11.28 21.79
N THR A 194 -7.39 11.09 22.26
CA THR A 194 -6.24 10.77 21.39
C THR A 194 -6.35 9.36 20.80
N ALA A 195 -6.78 8.36 21.59
CA ALA A 195 -7.00 7.01 21.10
C ALA A 195 -8.12 6.95 20.04
N LEU A 196 -9.22 7.69 20.25
CA LEU A 196 -10.30 7.83 19.27
C LEU A 196 -9.80 8.49 17.98
N LYS A 197 -9.03 9.58 18.10
CA LYS A 197 -8.42 10.23 16.93
C LYS A 197 -7.52 9.29 16.13
N MET A 198 -6.75 8.43 16.81
CA MET A 198 -5.94 7.40 16.15
C MET A 198 -6.82 6.34 15.47
N ALA A 199 -7.91 5.91 16.09
CA ALA A 199 -8.87 5.01 15.47
C ALA A 199 -9.49 5.62 14.20
N ASP A 200 -9.90 6.89 14.25
CA ASP A 200 -10.44 7.61 13.08
C ASP A 200 -9.42 7.69 11.94
N GLN A 201 -8.15 7.93 12.24
CA GLN A 201 -7.07 7.90 11.25
C GLN A 201 -6.92 6.52 10.60
N ILE A 202 -7.06 5.44 11.37
CA ILE A 202 -7.03 4.08 10.82
C ILE A 202 -8.26 3.84 9.93
N LEU A 203 -9.45 4.31 10.32
CA LEU A 203 -10.70 4.15 9.57
C LEU A 203 -10.69 4.88 8.20
N GLN A 204 -9.82 5.87 8.01
CA GLN A 204 -9.62 6.55 6.72
C GLN A 204 -8.83 5.70 5.71
N ASN A 205 -8.13 4.66 6.16
CA ASN A 205 -7.33 3.78 5.31
C ASN A 205 -8.16 2.61 4.75
N GLY A 206 -7.63 1.92 3.74
CA GLY A 206 -8.24 0.71 3.20
C GLY A 206 -8.29 -0.40 4.27
N PRO A 207 -9.47 -0.83 4.75
CA PRO A 207 -9.57 -1.75 5.89
C PRO A 207 -8.94 -3.12 5.62
N LEU A 208 -9.02 -3.61 4.39
CA LEU A 208 -8.37 -4.86 4.01
C LEU A 208 -6.85 -4.74 4.04
N ALA A 209 -6.30 -3.63 3.52
CA ALA A 209 -4.87 -3.38 3.54
C ALA A 209 -4.35 -3.22 4.98
N VAL A 210 -5.07 -2.49 5.82
CA VAL A 210 -4.74 -2.34 7.25
C VAL A 210 -4.72 -3.70 7.95
N ARG A 211 -5.76 -4.53 7.76
CA ARG A 211 -5.86 -5.85 8.40
C ARG A 211 -4.77 -6.81 7.90
N ALA A 212 -4.54 -6.82 6.58
CA ALA A 212 -3.51 -7.65 5.96
C ALA A 212 -2.09 -7.23 6.40
N ALA A 213 -1.84 -5.92 6.51
CA ALA A 213 -0.58 -5.40 7.03
C ALA A 213 -0.35 -5.83 8.47
N LYS A 214 -1.37 -5.68 9.35
CA LYS A 214 -1.29 -6.15 10.74
C LYS A 214 -1.02 -7.66 10.80
N GLU A 215 -1.82 -8.46 10.11
CA GLU A 215 -1.66 -9.92 10.09
C GLU A 215 -0.26 -10.34 9.63
N ALA A 216 0.29 -9.68 8.61
CA ALA A 216 1.62 -9.96 8.12
C ALA A 216 2.72 -9.60 9.14
N ILE A 217 2.58 -8.48 9.85
CA ILE A 217 3.52 -8.09 10.92
C ILE A 217 3.47 -9.12 12.05
N ASP A 218 2.28 -9.53 12.47
CA ASP A 218 2.11 -10.48 13.57
C ASP A 218 2.67 -11.87 13.23
N ARG A 219 2.48 -12.33 11.98
CA ARG A 219 2.92 -13.66 11.54
C ARG A 219 4.38 -13.70 11.09
N TYR A 220 4.84 -12.67 10.39
CA TYR A 220 6.12 -12.70 9.65
C TYR A 220 7.10 -11.61 10.08
N GLY A 221 6.69 -10.67 10.93
CA GLY A 221 7.48 -9.49 11.29
C GLY A 221 7.48 -8.41 10.20
N THR A 222 8.35 -7.42 10.36
CA THR A 222 8.40 -6.21 9.52
C THR A 222 9.33 -6.35 8.29
N SER A 223 10.14 -7.40 8.25
CA SER A 223 11.14 -7.64 7.20
C SER A 223 11.37 -9.15 7.05
N VAL A 224 11.72 -9.56 5.83
CA VAL A 224 12.21 -10.92 5.59
C VAL A 224 13.72 -11.08 5.84
N SER A 225 14.44 -9.96 5.97
CA SER A 225 15.87 -9.84 6.35
C SER A 225 16.84 -10.74 5.56
N ALA A 226 16.46 -11.16 4.36
CA ALA A 226 17.25 -12.00 3.47
C ALA A 226 16.73 -11.91 2.03
N SER A 227 17.53 -12.37 1.07
CA SER A 227 17.08 -12.59 -0.31
C SER A 227 16.11 -13.77 -0.40
N ARG A 228 15.28 -13.76 -1.44
CA ARG A 228 14.23 -14.78 -1.64
C ARG A 228 14.82 -16.20 -1.65
N LEU A 229 15.93 -16.41 -2.34
CA LEU A 229 16.55 -17.74 -2.50
C LEU A 229 17.11 -18.37 -1.21
N VAL A 230 17.46 -17.58 -0.20
CA VAL A 230 18.08 -18.11 1.02
C VAL A 230 17.04 -18.36 2.11
N SER A 231 16.41 -17.31 2.61
CA SER A 231 15.40 -17.39 3.68
C SER A 231 14.36 -16.27 3.61
N GLY A 232 14.47 -15.41 2.62
CA GLY A 232 13.58 -14.27 2.41
C GLY A 232 12.26 -14.64 1.74
N GLU A 233 12.15 -15.83 1.15
CA GLU A 233 10.89 -16.35 0.61
C GLU A 233 9.88 -16.60 1.72
N LYS A 234 8.62 -16.25 1.46
CA LYS A 234 7.47 -16.47 2.35
C LYS A 234 6.32 -16.93 1.47
N VAL A 235 5.45 -17.76 2.03
CA VAL A 235 4.24 -18.27 1.33
C VAL A 235 3.45 -17.12 0.69
N LEU A 236 3.36 -15.99 1.40
CA LEU A 236 2.67 -14.78 0.96
C LEU A 236 3.20 -14.21 -0.38
N HIS A 237 4.50 -14.29 -0.69
CA HIS A 237 4.99 -13.80 -1.98
C HIS A 237 4.54 -14.70 -3.12
N LEU A 238 4.53 -16.02 -2.91
CA LEU A 238 4.05 -16.97 -3.90
C LEU A 238 2.54 -16.81 -4.14
N GLU A 239 1.78 -16.51 -3.09
CA GLU A 239 0.36 -16.14 -3.23
C GLU A 239 0.17 -14.87 -4.04
N LEU A 240 0.98 -13.83 -3.79
CA LEU A 240 0.96 -12.58 -4.54
C LEU A 240 1.34 -12.80 -6.01
N GLU A 241 2.41 -13.53 -6.29
CA GLU A 241 2.86 -13.84 -7.65
C GLU A 241 1.79 -14.60 -8.45
N ARG A 242 1.16 -15.62 -7.85
CA ARG A 242 0.06 -16.35 -8.50
C ARG A 242 -1.16 -15.46 -8.73
N ALA A 243 -1.49 -14.59 -7.78
CA ALA A 243 -2.60 -13.67 -7.93
C ALA A 243 -2.35 -12.67 -9.06
N ILE A 244 -1.12 -12.14 -9.16
CA ILE A 244 -0.71 -11.25 -10.26
C ILE A 244 -0.78 -11.98 -11.61
N ALA A 245 -0.22 -13.20 -11.70
CA ALA A 245 -0.24 -13.99 -12.94
C ALA A 245 -1.68 -14.23 -13.43
N ASN A 246 -2.57 -14.65 -12.51
CA ASN A 246 -3.98 -14.87 -12.81
C ASN A 246 -4.71 -13.57 -13.22
N PHE A 247 -4.40 -12.46 -12.56
CA PHE A 247 -5.05 -11.17 -12.83
C PHE A 247 -4.65 -10.60 -14.20
N VAL A 248 -3.37 -10.70 -14.55
CA VAL A 248 -2.85 -10.31 -15.88
C VAL A 248 -3.26 -11.32 -16.96
N GLY A 249 -3.48 -12.58 -16.60
CA GLY A 249 -3.71 -13.68 -17.54
C GLY A 249 -2.43 -14.28 -18.12
N ALA A 250 -1.30 -14.12 -17.42
CA ALA A 250 -0.01 -14.70 -17.77
C ALA A 250 0.21 -16.06 -17.08
N GLU A 251 1.21 -16.83 -17.51
CA GLU A 251 1.48 -18.17 -16.96
C GLU A 251 2.08 -18.12 -15.55
N ASP A 252 2.97 -17.17 -15.27
CA ASP A 252 3.58 -16.96 -13.95
C ASP A 252 3.97 -15.48 -13.76
N ALA A 253 4.37 -15.12 -12.55
CA ALA A 253 4.93 -13.81 -12.24
C ALA A 253 6.07 -13.88 -11.22
N VAL A 254 6.93 -12.86 -11.25
CA VAL A 254 7.98 -12.61 -10.25
C VAL A 254 7.84 -11.21 -9.66
N VAL A 255 7.90 -11.10 -8.34
CA VAL A 255 7.79 -9.82 -7.61
C VAL A 255 9.16 -9.32 -7.13
N TYR A 256 9.39 -8.02 -7.34
CA TYR A 256 10.57 -7.26 -6.93
C TYR A 256 10.22 -6.19 -5.87
N VAL A 257 11.25 -5.65 -5.21
CA VAL A 257 11.13 -4.68 -4.11
C VAL A 257 10.74 -3.26 -4.54
N GLY A 258 10.94 -2.87 -5.80
CA GLY A 258 10.64 -1.52 -6.28
C GLY A 258 10.14 -1.53 -7.72
N GLY A 259 9.21 -0.62 -8.04
CA GLY A 259 8.66 -0.50 -9.41
C GLY A 259 9.71 -0.05 -10.42
N HIS A 260 10.49 0.98 -10.08
CA HIS A 260 11.57 1.48 -10.96
C HIS A 260 12.64 0.41 -11.20
N SER A 261 13.17 -0.19 -10.13
CA SER A 261 14.20 -1.22 -10.23
C SER A 261 13.73 -2.52 -10.91
N THR A 262 12.41 -2.76 -11.02
CA THR A 262 11.87 -3.90 -11.77
C THR A 262 12.21 -3.80 -13.26
N ASN A 263 12.03 -2.62 -13.87
CA ASN A 263 12.42 -2.38 -15.26
C ASN A 263 13.95 -2.44 -15.42
N GLU A 264 14.69 -1.79 -14.51
CA GLU A 264 16.15 -1.77 -14.55
C GLU A 264 16.75 -3.18 -14.53
N THR A 265 16.34 -3.99 -13.56
CA THR A 265 16.89 -5.35 -13.40
C THR A 265 16.42 -6.30 -14.49
N THR A 266 15.21 -6.13 -15.02
CA THR A 266 14.66 -7.06 -16.02
C THR A 266 15.29 -6.80 -17.37
N VAL A 267 15.24 -5.55 -17.85
CA VAL A 267 15.83 -5.18 -19.14
C VAL A 267 17.35 -5.28 -19.08
N GLY A 268 17.97 -4.81 -17.99
CA GLY A 268 19.42 -4.85 -17.78
C GLY A 268 19.99 -6.27 -17.72
N HIS A 269 19.18 -7.27 -17.36
CA HIS A 269 19.61 -8.66 -17.24
C HIS A 269 19.25 -9.51 -18.46
N LEU A 270 18.07 -9.31 -19.05
CA LEU A 270 17.63 -10.12 -20.19
C LEU A 270 18.38 -9.75 -21.47
N PHE A 271 18.77 -8.49 -21.66
CA PHE A 271 19.41 -8.00 -22.89
C PHE A 271 20.89 -7.66 -22.66
N GLY A 272 21.67 -7.63 -23.74
CA GLY A 272 23.12 -7.48 -23.68
C GLY A 272 23.73 -6.86 -24.93
N PRO A 273 25.07 -6.74 -24.99
CA PRO A 273 25.78 -6.41 -26.22
C PRO A 273 25.35 -7.31 -27.39
N GLY A 274 25.11 -6.73 -28.55
CA GLY A 274 24.59 -7.42 -29.74
C GLY A 274 23.06 -7.53 -29.82
N ASP A 275 22.34 -7.05 -28.81
CA ASP A 275 20.87 -6.89 -28.84
C ASP A 275 20.48 -5.41 -29.07
N LEU A 276 19.20 -5.17 -29.39
CA LEU A 276 18.61 -3.84 -29.58
C LEU A 276 17.44 -3.63 -28.62
N VAL A 277 17.40 -2.47 -27.94
CA VAL A 277 16.23 -2.00 -27.20
C VAL A 277 15.63 -0.79 -27.90
N LEU A 278 14.47 -1.01 -28.53
CA LEU A 278 13.59 0.02 -29.05
C LEU A 278 12.62 0.43 -27.95
N HIS A 279 12.61 1.70 -27.61
CA HIS A 279 11.70 2.23 -26.59
C HIS A 279 11.01 3.48 -27.12
N ASP A 280 9.79 3.72 -26.64
CA ASP A 280 9.07 4.95 -26.96
C ASP A 280 9.90 6.18 -26.53
N ALA A 281 9.83 7.27 -27.30
CA ALA A 281 10.52 8.52 -26.97
C ALA A 281 10.15 9.07 -25.58
N LEU A 282 8.94 8.78 -25.10
CA LEU A 282 8.42 9.19 -23.79
C LEU A 282 8.48 8.08 -22.74
N ALA A 283 9.15 6.96 -23.03
CA ALA A 283 9.27 5.84 -22.11
C ALA A 283 9.84 6.27 -20.74
N HIS A 284 9.27 5.72 -19.67
CA HIS A 284 9.65 6.01 -18.31
C HIS A 284 11.15 5.77 -18.09
N ASN A 285 11.76 6.62 -17.25
CA ASN A 285 13.19 6.62 -16.99
C ASN A 285 13.74 5.23 -16.64
N SER A 286 12.98 4.40 -15.90
CA SER A 286 13.42 3.04 -15.54
C SER A 286 13.65 2.11 -16.74
N ILE A 287 12.84 2.23 -17.81
CA ILE A 287 13.04 1.46 -19.05
C ILE A 287 14.36 1.91 -19.70
N VAL A 288 14.58 3.23 -19.74
CA VAL A 288 15.80 3.83 -20.29
C VAL A 288 17.03 3.42 -19.49
N GLN A 289 16.97 3.43 -18.15
CA GLN A 289 18.06 2.96 -17.30
C GLN A 289 18.32 1.46 -17.49
N GLY A 290 17.27 0.63 -17.55
CA GLY A 290 17.42 -0.79 -17.86
C GLY A 290 18.11 -1.04 -19.21
N ALA A 291 17.75 -0.27 -20.25
CA ALA A 291 18.41 -0.34 -21.55
C ALA A 291 19.90 0.07 -21.47
N ILE A 292 20.22 1.12 -20.71
CA ILE A 292 21.61 1.55 -20.48
C ILE A 292 22.41 0.47 -19.74
N LEU A 293 21.85 -0.07 -18.65
CA LEU A 293 22.48 -1.11 -17.83
C LEU A 293 22.72 -2.41 -18.61
N SER A 294 21.84 -2.72 -19.57
CA SER A 294 21.99 -3.91 -20.41
C SER A 294 23.23 -3.87 -21.32
N GLY A 295 23.72 -2.69 -21.69
CA GLY A 295 24.75 -2.54 -22.72
C GLY A 295 24.29 -2.89 -24.14
N ALA A 296 23.00 -3.16 -24.35
CA ALA A 296 22.40 -3.31 -25.67
C ALA A 296 22.41 -1.97 -26.43
N ARG A 297 22.32 -2.01 -27.76
CA ARG A 297 22.12 -0.79 -28.54
C ARG A 297 20.73 -0.24 -28.21
N ARG A 298 20.65 1.01 -27.75
CA ARG A 298 19.39 1.70 -27.45
C ARG A 298 19.00 2.61 -28.61
N ARG A 299 17.73 2.60 -29.01
CA ARG A 299 17.21 3.56 -30.00
C ARG A 299 15.76 3.97 -29.63
N PRO A 300 15.49 5.26 -29.38
CA PRO A 300 14.11 5.72 -29.24
C PRO A 300 13.39 5.69 -30.59
N PHE A 301 12.08 5.50 -30.58
CA PHE A 301 11.19 5.74 -31.73
C PHE A 301 10.16 6.83 -31.39
N PRO A 302 9.60 7.54 -32.40
CA PRO A 302 8.60 8.58 -32.16
C PRO A 302 7.42 8.07 -31.31
N HIS A 303 6.93 8.93 -30.41
CA HIS A 303 5.93 8.55 -29.44
C HIS A 303 4.69 7.91 -30.08
N ASN A 304 4.32 6.73 -29.59
CA ASN A 304 3.16 5.95 -30.03
C ASN A 304 3.13 5.59 -31.53
N ASP A 305 4.29 5.60 -32.20
CA ASP A 305 4.38 5.36 -33.65
C ASP A 305 4.87 3.93 -33.96
N TRP A 306 3.92 2.99 -34.02
CA TRP A 306 4.20 1.61 -34.40
C TRP A 306 4.70 1.47 -35.85
N ARG A 307 4.38 2.42 -36.75
CA ARG A 307 4.85 2.40 -38.14
C ARG A 307 6.33 2.71 -38.21
N ALA A 308 6.80 3.67 -37.42
CA ALA A 308 8.21 3.94 -37.28
C ALA A 308 8.97 2.73 -36.73
N VAL A 309 8.40 2.00 -35.75
CA VAL A 309 9.00 0.76 -35.26
C VAL A 309 9.09 -0.30 -36.36
N ASP A 310 8.02 -0.51 -37.11
CA ASP A 310 7.98 -1.45 -38.23
C ASP A 310 9.02 -1.13 -39.31
N GLN A 311 9.18 0.15 -39.66
CA GLN A 311 10.20 0.62 -40.60
C GLN A 311 11.62 0.37 -40.07
N ILE A 312 11.89 0.75 -38.81
CA ILE A 312 13.19 0.53 -38.17
C ILE A 312 13.57 -0.95 -38.17
N LEU A 313 12.61 -1.83 -37.87
CA LEU A 313 12.85 -3.27 -37.83
C LEU A 313 12.99 -3.88 -39.23
N THR A 314 12.26 -3.38 -40.22
CA THR A 314 12.43 -3.81 -41.62
C THR A 314 13.87 -3.59 -42.10
N GLU A 315 14.50 -2.49 -41.68
CA GLU A 315 15.88 -2.16 -42.04
C GLU A 315 16.91 -2.92 -41.18
N LEU A 316 16.70 -2.99 -39.87
CA LEU A 316 17.76 -3.36 -38.92
C LEU A 316 17.56 -4.68 -38.19
N ARG A 317 16.41 -5.36 -38.33
CA ARG A 317 16.08 -6.53 -37.49
C ARG A 317 17.14 -7.63 -37.55
N ASN A 318 17.74 -7.85 -38.72
CA ASN A 318 18.72 -8.93 -38.93
C ASN A 318 20.11 -8.62 -38.37
N ASP A 319 20.38 -7.36 -37.98
CA ASP A 319 21.67 -6.94 -37.41
C ASP A 319 21.80 -7.29 -35.91
N TYR A 320 20.70 -7.71 -35.28
CA TYR A 320 20.64 -7.94 -33.83
C TYR A 320 20.18 -9.33 -33.49
N ARG A 321 20.84 -9.91 -32.49
CA ARG A 321 20.51 -11.25 -31.95
C ARG A 321 19.09 -11.26 -31.37
N ARG A 322 18.78 -10.30 -30.50
CA ARG A 322 17.44 -10.10 -29.93
C ARG A 322 17.07 -8.62 -30.01
N VAL A 323 15.77 -8.36 -30.10
CA VAL A 323 15.22 -7.01 -30.07
C VAL A 323 14.10 -6.94 -29.04
N LEU A 324 14.10 -5.90 -28.21
CA LEU A 324 13.00 -5.53 -27.32
C LEU A 324 12.29 -4.30 -27.89
N ILE A 325 10.96 -4.36 -27.99
CA ILE A 325 10.10 -3.19 -28.11
C ILE A 325 9.52 -2.92 -26.73
N ALA A 326 9.75 -1.73 -26.17
CA ALA A 326 9.26 -1.34 -24.85
C ALA A 326 8.30 -0.13 -24.96
N ILE A 327 7.07 -0.34 -24.49
CA ILE A 327 5.99 0.66 -24.46
C ILE A 327 5.35 0.71 -23.06
N GLU A 328 4.57 1.75 -22.77
CA GLU A 328 3.77 1.87 -21.54
C GLU A 328 2.29 1.65 -21.85
N GLY A 329 1.54 1.00 -20.96
CA GLY A 329 0.11 0.79 -21.14
C GLY A 329 -0.71 2.08 -21.00
N VAL A 330 -0.28 3.00 -20.14
CA VAL A 330 -0.73 4.41 -20.07
C VAL A 330 0.51 5.27 -19.86
N TYR A 331 0.76 6.24 -20.73
CA TYR A 331 1.89 7.15 -20.56
C TYR A 331 1.61 8.15 -19.45
N SER A 332 2.48 8.15 -18.43
CA SER A 332 2.20 8.81 -17.15
C SER A 332 2.04 10.34 -17.20
N MET A 333 2.52 11.01 -18.25
CA MET A 333 2.49 12.48 -18.36
C MET A 333 1.32 12.98 -19.20
N ASP A 334 1.00 12.28 -20.26
CA ASP A 334 0.01 12.67 -21.27
C ASP A 334 -1.32 11.94 -21.07
N GLY A 335 -1.32 10.78 -20.40
CA GLY A 335 -2.52 10.00 -20.10
C GLY A 335 -3.15 9.34 -21.32
N ASP A 336 -2.42 9.27 -22.42
CA ASP A 336 -2.77 8.52 -23.62
C ASP A 336 -2.31 7.06 -23.53
N ILE A 337 -2.79 6.27 -24.48
CA ILE A 337 -2.63 4.81 -24.53
C ILE A 337 -2.13 4.41 -25.92
N PRO A 338 -1.21 3.43 -26.03
CA PRO A 338 -0.76 2.97 -27.32
C PRO A 338 -1.77 2.05 -28.02
N ASP A 339 -1.67 1.97 -29.35
CA ASP A 339 -2.39 0.97 -30.15
C ASP A 339 -1.72 -0.40 -30.00
N LEU A 340 -1.96 -1.05 -28.85
CA LEU A 340 -1.34 -2.32 -28.48
C LEU A 340 -1.52 -3.42 -29.55
N PRO A 341 -2.70 -3.62 -30.17
CA PRO A 341 -2.86 -4.58 -31.26
C PRO A 341 -1.85 -4.39 -32.40
N ARG A 342 -1.56 -3.15 -32.80
CA ARG A 342 -0.57 -2.86 -33.86
C ARG A 342 0.86 -3.17 -33.42
N PHE A 343 1.23 -2.87 -32.19
CA PHE A 343 2.54 -3.26 -31.65
C PHE A 343 2.71 -4.78 -31.57
N ILE A 344 1.64 -5.52 -31.24
CA ILE A 344 1.63 -6.98 -31.27
C ILE A 344 1.84 -7.52 -32.70
N GLU A 345 1.16 -6.93 -33.71
CA GLU A 345 1.36 -7.28 -35.13
C GLU A 345 2.83 -7.11 -35.55
N VAL A 346 3.43 -5.95 -35.22
CA VAL A 346 4.84 -5.64 -35.50
C VAL A 346 5.76 -6.64 -34.80
N ARG A 347 5.52 -6.92 -33.51
CA ARG A 347 6.29 -7.90 -32.74
C ARG A 347 6.25 -9.29 -33.38
N LYS A 348 5.06 -9.75 -33.81
CA LYS A 348 4.89 -11.06 -34.48
C LYS A 348 5.62 -11.10 -35.81
N ARG A 349 5.48 -10.04 -36.64
CA ARG A 349 6.12 -9.92 -37.95
C ARG A 349 7.64 -10.00 -37.86
N HIS A 350 8.22 -9.24 -36.93
CA HIS A 350 9.67 -9.12 -36.79
C HIS A 350 10.28 -10.07 -35.77
N LYS A 351 9.48 -10.90 -35.09
CA LYS A 351 9.94 -11.87 -34.07
C LYS A 351 10.81 -11.20 -33.00
N THR A 352 10.26 -10.17 -32.36
CA THR A 352 10.92 -9.42 -31.27
C THR A 352 10.30 -9.79 -29.92
N PHE A 353 10.91 -9.34 -28.83
CA PHE A 353 10.23 -9.23 -27.55
C PHE A 353 9.37 -7.97 -27.54
N LEU A 354 8.23 -8.03 -26.85
CA LEU A 354 7.41 -6.88 -26.49
C LEU A 354 7.26 -6.82 -24.97
N MET A 355 7.62 -5.68 -24.39
CA MET A 355 7.36 -5.34 -23.00
C MET A 355 6.34 -4.22 -22.93
N VAL A 356 5.31 -4.43 -22.11
CA VAL A 356 4.31 -3.41 -21.78
C VAL A 356 4.44 -3.09 -20.30
N ASP A 357 4.77 -1.84 -19.99
CA ASP A 357 4.77 -1.31 -18.63
C ASP A 357 3.36 -0.85 -18.26
N GLU A 358 2.66 -1.69 -17.51
CA GLU A 358 1.29 -1.52 -17.04
C GLU A 358 1.20 -0.63 -15.79
N ALA A 359 2.26 0.06 -15.36
CA ALA A 359 2.26 0.73 -14.06
C ALA A 359 1.14 1.78 -13.88
N HIS A 360 0.69 2.42 -14.97
CA HIS A 360 -0.42 3.38 -14.95
C HIS A 360 -1.73 2.87 -15.53
N SER A 361 -1.77 1.63 -16.03
CA SER A 361 -2.95 1.02 -16.66
C SER A 361 -3.53 -0.14 -15.85
N ILE A 362 -2.71 -0.90 -15.12
CA ILE A 362 -3.21 -1.93 -14.22
C ILE A 362 -3.99 -1.34 -13.06
N GLY A 363 -5.12 -1.97 -12.74
CA GLY A 363 -6.12 -1.51 -11.78
C GLY A 363 -7.00 -0.37 -12.28
N VAL A 364 -6.83 0.12 -13.53
CA VAL A 364 -7.56 1.27 -14.03
C VAL A 364 -8.15 1.12 -15.44
N LEU A 365 -7.47 0.42 -16.35
CA LEU A 365 -7.95 0.13 -17.70
C LEU A 365 -8.61 -1.25 -17.78
N GLY A 366 -9.53 -1.39 -18.72
CA GLY A 366 -10.34 -2.59 -18.90
C GLY A 366 -11.57 -2.62 -17.99
N ALA A 367 -12.44 -3.59 -18.22
CA ALA A 367 -13.69 -3.73 -17.46
C ALA A 367 -13.46 -4.13 -16.00
N HIS A 368 -12.40 -4.89 -15.72
CA HIS A 368 -12.05 -5.40 -14.39
C HIS A 368 -10.73 -4.82 -13.88
N GLY A 369 -10.13 -3.87 -14.61
CA GLY A 369 -8.88 -3.23 -14.20
C GLY A 369 -7.65 -4.06 -14.52
N ARG A 370 -7.70 -4.99 -15.48
CA ARG A 370 -6.55 -5.87 -15.78
C ARG A 370 -5.46 -5.20 -16.62
N GLY A 371 -5.67 -3.95 -17.05
CA GLY A 371 -4.67 -3.19 -17.80
C GLY A 371 -5.03 -2.99 -19.27
N ILE A 372 -4.04 -2.56 -20.05
CA ILE A 372 -4.24 -2.29 -21.48
C ILE A 372 -4.54 -3.56 -22.28
N GLY A 373 -4.05 -4.72 -21.81
CA GLY A 373 -4.37 -6.02 -22.42
C GLY A 373 -5.88 -6.31 -22.46
N GLU A 374 -6.57 -6.11 -21.34
CA GLU A 374 -8.04 -6.26 -21.26
C GLU A 374 -8.76 -5.14 -22.00
N TYR A 375 -8.23 -3.92 -22.01
CA TYR A 375 -8.85 -2.80 -22.72
C TYR A 375 -9.00 -3.08 -24.23
N PHE A 376 -8.00 -3.72 -24.85
CA PHE A 376 -8.03 -4.09 -26.27
C PHE A 376 -8.48 -5.53 -26.55
N ASP A 377 -8.85 -6.29 -25.51
CA ASP A 377 -9.22 -7.70 -25.62
C ASP A 377 -8.16 -8.55 -26.35
N VAL A 378 -6.88 -8.31 -26.05
CA VAL A 378 -5.77 -9.06 -26.65
C VAL A 378 -5.41 -10.28 -25.80
N ASN A 379 -4.88 -11.32 -26.45
CA ASN A 379 -4.34 -12.47 -25.74
C ASN A 379 -3.07 -12.07 -24.95
N PRO A 380 -3.03 -12.23 -23.61
CA PRO A 380 -1.85 -11.86 -22.82
C PRO A 380 -0.56 -12.58 -23.26
N ALA A 381 -0.66 -13.74 -23.88
CA ALA A 381 0.49 -14.49 -24.41
C ALA A 381 1.15 -13.85 -25.64
N ASP A 382 0.51 -12.84 -26.26
CA ASP A 382 1.08 -12.09 -27.38
C ASP A 382 2.06 -10.99 -26.93
N VAL A 383 2.20 -10.77 -25.62
CA VAL A 383 3.16 -9.86 -24.98
C VAL A 383 4.10 -10.69 -24.12
N ASP A 384 5.40 -10.50 -24.29
CA ASP A 384 6.42 -11.35 -23.64
C ASP A 384 6.65 -10.96 -22.17
N LEU A 385 6.56 -9.66 -21.86
CA LEU A 385 6.85 -9.10 -20.54
C LEU A 385 5.78 -8.08 -20.14
N TRP A 386 4.89 -8.48 -19.23
CA TRP A 386 3.98 -7.57 -18.55
C TRP A 386 4.64 -7.03 -17.30
N MET A 387 5.14 -5.80 -17.36
CA MET A 387 5.73 -5.13 -16.22
C MET A 387 4.65 -4.34 -15.49
N GLY A 388 4.67 -4.31 -14.16
CA GLY A 388 3.83 -3.38 -13.42
C GLY A 388 4.41 -3.01 -12.06
N THR A 389 3.77 -2.03 -11.40
CA THR A 389 4.14 -1.60 -10.05
C THR A 389 3.05 -1.88 -9.03
N LEU A 390 3.47 -2.20 -7.80
CA LEU A 390 2.58 -2.38 -6.66
C LEU A 390 2.31 -1.06 -5.91
N SER A 391 2.99 0.04 -6.26
CA SER A 391 2.92 1.30 -5.51
C SER A 391 1.83 2.28 -5.94
N LYS A 392 1.06 1.94 -6.98
CA LYS A 392 -0.01 2.80 -7.52
C LYS A 392 -1.37 2.21 -7.17
N ALA A 393 -2.06 1.59 -8.12
CA ALA A 393 -3.42 1.06 -7.91
C ALA A 393 -3.49 0.04 -6.76
N PHE A 394 -2.40 -0.68 -6.48
CA PHE A 394 -2.32 -1.67 -5.40
C PHE A 394 -1.93 -1.09 -4.02
N GLY A 395 -1.60 0.21 -3.92
CA GLY A 395 -1.40 0.89 -2.63
C GLY A 395 -0.31 0.31 -1.73
N SER A 396 0.74 -0.28 -2.32
CA SER A 396 1.82 -0.95 -1.60
C SER A 396 3.21 -0.43 -2.05
N CYS A 397 4.24 -1.27 -2.04
CA CYS A 397 5.55 -1.02 -2.60
C CYS A 397 5.99 -2.27 -3.38
N GLY A 398 6.77 -2.10 -4.45
CA GLY A 398 7.25 -3.20 -5.29
C GLY A 398 6.90 -3.06 -6.76
N GLY A 399 7.30 -4.06 -7.52
CA GLY A 399 6.92 -4.24 -8.92
C GLY A 399 6.93 -5.71 -9.29
N TYR A 400 6.47 -6.03 -10.49
CA TYR A 400 6.43 -7.40 -10.97
C TYR A 400 6.74 -7.48 -12.46
N ILE A 401 7.17 -8.67 -12.88
CA ILE A 401 7.14 -9.10 -14.28
C ILE A 401 6.25 -10.34 -14.35
N ALA A 402 5.22 -10.29 -15.18
CA ALA A 402 4.38 -11.44 -15.52
C ALA A 402 4.60 -11.81 -16.98
N GLY A 403 4.59 -13.10 -17.28
CA GLY A 403 4.88 -13.60 -18.63
C GLY A 403 4.82 -15.11 -18.69
N CYS A 404 5.48 -15.71 -19.69
CA CYS A 404 5.60 -17.16 -19.73
C CYS A 404 6.44 -17.70 -18.58
N LYS A 405 6.12 -18.92 -18.13
CA LYS A 405 6.75 -19.55 -16.97
C LYS A 405 8.27 -19.65 -17.11
N ALA A 406 8.75 -19.95 -18.32
CA ALA A 406 10.18 -20.09 -18.59
C ALA A 406 10.96 -18.79 -18.34
N VAL A 407 10.42 -17.63 -18.75
CA VAL A 407 11.04 -16.32 -18.49
C VAL A 407 11.01 -16.00 -17.00
N VAL A 408 9.89 -16.24 -16.34
CA VAL A 408 9.74 -15.96 -14.91
C VAL A 408 10.67 -16.82 -14.06
N GLU A 409 10.76 -18.12 -14.33
CA GLU A 409 11.71 -19.02 -13.68
C GLU A 409 13.15 -18.56 -13.93
N TYR A 410 13.51 -18.22 -15.18
CA TYR A 410 14.84 -17.69 -15.50
C TYR A 410 15.17 -16.46 -14.65
N LEU A 411 14.26 -15.48 -14.57
CA LEU A 411 14.43 -14.27 -13.76
C LEU A 411 14.60 -14.58 -12.27
N LYS A 412 13.81 -15.51 -11.71
CA LYS A 412 13.91 -15.92 -10.29
C LYS A 412 15.27 -16.52 -9.93
N TYR A 413 15.97 -17.14 -10.87
CA TYR A 413 17.29 -17.74 -10.63
C TYR A 413 18.47 -16.86 -11.03
N THR A 414 18.26 -15.86 -11.88
CA THR A 414 19.38 -15.16 -12.52
C THR A 414 19.34 -13.63 -12.40
N ALA A 415 18.16 -13.01 -12.23
CA ALA A 415 18.06 -11.55 -12.21
C ALA A 415 18.67 -10.96 -10.93
N PRO A 416 19.68 -10.07 -11.01
CA PRO A 416 20.37 -9.55 -9.83
C PRO A 416 19.45 -8.87 -8.83
N GLY A 417 18.45 -8.11 -9.31
CA GLY A 417 17.46 -7.44 -8.47
C GLY A 417 16.50 -8.38 -7.71
N PHE A 418 16.52 -9.68 -8.02
CA PHE A 418 15.82 -10.72 -7.26
C PHE A 418 16.79 -11.58 -6.42
N VAL A 419 17.89 -12.03 -7.04
CA VAL A 419 18.85 -12.96 -6.42
C VAL A 419 19.65 -12.31 -5.30
N TYR A 420 20.14 -11.07 -5.52
CA TYR A 420 21.05 -10.36 -4.61
C TYR A 420 20.38 -9.20 -3.85
N SER A 421 19.05 -9.08 -3.96
CA SER A 421 18.26 -8.11 -3.20
C SER A 421 17.49 -8.81 -2.08
N CYS A 422 17.07 -8.06 -1.05
CA CYS A 422 16.13 -8.58 -0.08
C CYS A 422 14.76 -8.83 -0.74
N GLY A 423 13.99 -9.77 -0.19
CA GLY A 423 12.59 -9.95 -0.63
C GLY A 423 11.71 -8.76 -0.26
N LEU A 424 10.58 -8.61 -0.96
CA LEU A 424 9.55 -7.64 -0.58
C LEU A 424 9.14 -7.88 0.88
N SER A 425 8.91 -6.81 1.66
CA SER A 425 8.53 -7.00 3.06
C SER A 425 7.14 -7.66 3.16
N PRO A 426 6.90 -8.53 4.16
CA PRO A 426 5.61 -9.20 4.30
C PRO A 426 4.41 -8.24 4.37
N PRO A 427 4.47 -7.07 5.06
CA PRO A 427 3.37 -6.12 5.07
C PRO A 427 3.06 -5.53 3.69
N ASN A 428 4.08 -5.25 2.87
CA ASN A 428 3.88 -4.77 1.51
C ASN A 428 3.30 -5.86 0.61
N ALA A 429 3.80 -7.10 0.71
CA ALA A 429 3.25 -8.22 -0.05
C ALA A 429 1.77 -8.47 0.29
N ALA A 430 1.41 -8.41 1.57
CA ALA A 430 0.04 -8.57 2.06
C ALA A 430 -0.88 -7.44 1.59
N ALA A 431 -0.43 -6.19 1.69
CA ALA A 431 -1.18 -5.03 1.22
C ALA A 431 -1.47 -5.11 -0.28
N ALA A 432 -0.46 -5.47 -1.09
CA ALA A 432 -0.62 -5.63 -2.54
C ALA A 432 -1.61 -6.76 -2.89
N LEU A 433 -1.47 -7.92 -2.23
CA LEU A 433 -2.38 -9.07 -2.44
C LEU A 433 -3.82 -8.74 -2.05
N ALA A 434 -4.01 -8.01 -0.93
CA ALA A 434 -5.32 -7.57 -0.49
C ALA A 434 -5.95 -6.55 -1.47
N ALA A 435 -5.15 -5.61 -1.99
CA ALA A 435 -5.62 -4.66 -2.99
C ALA A 435 -6.01 -5.34 -4.31
N LEU A 436 -5.22 -6.30 -4.78
CA LEU A 436 -5.53 -7.08 -5.98
C LEU A 436 -6.85 -7.85 -5.82
N ARG A 437 -7.00 -8.61 -4.72
CA ARG A 437 -8.25 -9.33 -4.41
C ARG A 437 -9.45 -8.40 -4.29
N LEU A 438 -9.23 -7.17 -3.79
CA LEU A 438 -10.28 -6.16 -3.70
C LEU A 438 -10.71 -5.66 -5.09
N ILE A 439 -9.76 -5.39 -6.00
CA ILE A 439 -10.07 -4.99 -7.37
C ILE A 439 -10.86 -6.10 -8.08
N GLU A 440 -10.44 -7.37 -7.94
CA GLU A 440 -11.13 -8.51 -8.53
C GLU A 440 -12.56 -8.71 -8.00
N SER A 441 -12.76 -8.54 -6.69
CA SER A 441 -14.06 -8.73 -6.06
C SER A 441 -15.00 -7.52 -6.19
N GLN A 442 -14.46 -6.34 -6.53
CA GLN A 442 -15.20 -5.07 -6.62
C GLN A 442 -14.89 -4.31 -7.92
N PRO A 443 -15.17 -4.88 -9.10
CA PRO A 443 -14.88 -4.25 -10.39
C PRO A 443 -15.66 -2.94 -10.61
N GLU A 444 -16.75 -2.69 -9.87
CA GLU A 444 -17.46 -1.41 -9.86
C GLU A 444 -16.58 -0.23 -9.42
N ARG A 445 -15.49 -0.48 -8.68
CA ARG A 445 -14.50 0.56 -8.34
C ARG A 445 -13.78 1.07 -9.58
N VAL A 446 -13.43 0.17 -10.49
CA VAL A 446 -12.78 0.50 -11.76
C VAL A 446 -13.75 1.27 -12.64
N ARG A 447 -15.01 0.80 -12.74
CA ARG A 447 -16.07 1.52 -13.46
C ARG A 447 -16.27 2.95 -12.94
N ARG A 448 -16.40 3.12 -11.62
CA ARG A 448 -16.57 4.43 -10.98
C ARG A 448 -15.37 5.35 -11.18
N LEU A 449 -14.15 4.80 -11.11
CA LEU A 449 -12.92 5.53 -11.46
C LEU A 449 -12.99 6.08 -12.89
N GLN A 450 -13.36 5.22 -13.85
CA GLN A 450 -13.43 5.61 -15.25
C GLN A 450 -14.55 6.62 -15.51
N GLU A 451 -15.70 6.49 -14.86
CA GLU A 451 -16.79 7.49 -14.90
C GLU A 451 -16.34 8.84 -14.36
N ASN A 452 -15.64 8.85 -13.22
CA ASN A 452 -15.05 10.05 -12.63
C ASN A 452 -14.02 10.70 -13.58
N ALA A 453 -13.17 9.88 -14.21
CA ALA A 453 -12.15 10.37 -15.15
C ALA A 453 -12.81 11.00 -16.39
N ARG A 454 -13.80 10.32 -16.98
CA ARG A 454 -14.58 10.85 -18.11
C ARG A 454 -15.28 12.16 -17.74
N LEU A 455 -15.89 12.25 -16.56
CA LEU A 455 -16.53 13.48 -16.09
C LEU A 455 -15.52 14.63 -15.99
N PHE A 456 -14.37 14.41 -15.34
CA PHE A 456 -13.33 15.43 -15.22
C PHE A 456 -12.85 15.90 -16.60
N LEU A 457 -12.53 14.95 -17.49
CA LEU A 457 -12.04 15.24 -18.84
C LEU A 457 -13.07 16.01 -19.67
N GLN A 458 -14.34 15.60 -19.63
CA GLN A 458 -15.43 16.26 -20.33
C GLN A 458 -15.59 17.70 -19.86
N LEU A 459 -15.62 17.94 -18.55
CA LEU A 459 -15.76 19.27 -17.97
C LEU A 459 -14.55 20.15 -18.31
N ALA A 460 -13.32 19.63 -18.22
CA ALA A 460 -12.11 20.37 -18.60
C ALA A 460 -12.13 20.80 -20.08
N ARG A 461 -12.54 19.90 -20.98
CA ARG A 461 -12.70 20.20 -22.41
C ARG A 461 -13.81 21.21 -22.68
N GLN A 462 -14.95 21.12 -21.99
CA GLN A 462 -16.03 22.12 -22.07
C GLN A 462 -15.56 23.53 -21.64
N ARG A 463 -14.65 23.60 -20.66
CA ARG A 463 -14.00 24.85 -20.22
C ARG A 463 -12.81 25.27 -21.11
N LYS A 464 -12.57 24.58 -22.24
CA LYS A 464 -11.50 24.84 -23.21
C LYS A 464 -10.09 24.77 -22.60
N MET A 465 -9.89 23.91 -21.61
CA MET A 465 -8.57 23.63 -21.05
C MET A 465 -7.80 22.68 -21.98
N ASN A 466 -6.47 22.81 -22.03
CA ASN A 466 -5.63 21.91 -22.83
C ASN A 466 -5.38 20.60 -22.07
N THR A 467 -6.09 19.53 -22.46
CA THR A 467 -5.98 18.21 -21.81
C THR A 467 -4.97 17.27 -22.47
N GLY A 468 -4.17 17.76 -23.43
CA GLY A 468 -3.27 16.92 -24.22
C GLY A 468 -4.01 15.78 -24.93
N LEU A 469 -3.33 14.64 -25.06
CA LEU A 469 -3.84 13.41 -25.68
C LEU A 469 -4.64 12.51 -24.72
N SER A 470 -4.83 12.94 -23.47
CA SER A 470 -5.57 12.17 -22.47
C SER A 470 -6.99 11.87 -22.94
N LYS A 471 -7.38 10.60 -22.79
CA LYS A 471 -8.69 10.08 -23.20
C LYS A 471 -9.25 9.11 -22.17
N ASP A 472 -8.95 7.82 -22.30
CA ASP A 472 -9.62 6.75 -21.54
C ASP A 472 -8.86 6.36 -20.26
N SER A 473 -7.92 7.19 -19.80
CA SER A 473 -7.14 6.95 -18.58
C SER A 473 -7.52 7.92 -17.45
N PRO A 474 -7.29 7.56 -16.18
CA PRO A 474 -7.52 8.45 -15.04
C PRO A 474 -6.38 9.46 -14.82
N VAL A 475 -5.45 9.58 -15.78
CA VAL A 475 -4.36 10.55 -15.77
C VAL A 475 -4.74 11.68 -16.74
N ILE A 476 -5.04 12.85 -16.19
CA ILE A 476 -5.53 13.98 -16.98
C ILE A 476 -4.61 15.18 -16.76
N PRO A 477 -3.79 15.55 -17.75
CA PRO A 477 -2.98 16.76 -17.67
C PRO A 477 -3.81 18.00 -17.99
N ILE A 478 -3.40 19.15 -17.45
CA ILE A 478 -3.79 20.47 -17.91
C ILE A 478 -2.51 21.19 -18.32
N ILE A 479 -2.27 21.26 -19.62
CA ILE A 479 -1.02 21.78 -20.21
C ILE A 479 -1.08 23.31 -20.23
N LEU A 480 -0.03 23.92 -19.68
CA LEU A 480 0.11 25.37 -19.51
C LEU A 480 1.26 25.94 -20.32
N GLY A 481 2.21 25.11 -20.74
CA GLY A 481 3.33 25.49 -21.60
C GLY A 481 4.32 26.50 -21.01
N ASP A 482 4.23 26.75 -19.70
CA ASP A 482 5.12 27.63 -18.94
C ASP A 482 5.25 27.10 -17.50
N SER A 483 6.48 26.85 -17.06
CA SER A 483 6.75 26.26 -15.75
C SER A 483 6.33 27.18 -14.59
N LEU A 484 6.47 28.49 -14.76
CA LEU A 484 6.09 29.46 -13.74
C LEU A 484 4.57 29.55 -13.57
N ALA A 485 3.82 29.53 -14.67
CA ALA A 485 2.37 29.46 -14.67
C ALA A 485 1.89 28.18 -14.00
N ALA A 486 2.52 27.03 -14.27
CA ALA A 486 2.20 25.77 -13.59
C ALA A 486 2.41 25.84 -12.08
N MET A 487 3.55 26.36 -11.63
CA MET A 487 3.82 26.54 -10.20
C MET A 487 2.83 27.51 -9.53
N ARG A 488 2.51 28.63 -10.18
CA ARG A 488 1.55 29.62 -9.67
C ARG A 488 0.15 29.04 -9.57
N LEU A 489 -0.31 28.34 -10.61
CA LEU A 489 -1.62 27.70 -10.62
C LEU A 489 -1.71 26.61 -9.54
N SER A 490 -0.72 25.73 -9.43
CA SER A 490 -0.67 24.72 -8.36
C SER A 490 -0.81 25.34 -6.97
N ARG A 491 -0.08 26.43 -6.69
CA ARG A 491 -0.18 27.14 -5.41
C ARG A 491 -1.55 27.78 -5.19
N ALA A 492 -2.17 28.32 -6.24
CA ALA A 492 -3.52 28.88 -6.15
C ALA A 492 -4.56 27.79 -5.84
N MET A 493 -4.47 26.64 -6.52
CA MET A 493 -5.30 25.46 -6.25
C MET A 493 -5.13 24.95 -4.82
N ALA A 494 -3.89 24.92 -4.30
CA ALA A 494 -3.61 24.51 -2.92
C ALA A 494 -4.29 25.42 -1.88
N ARG A 495 -4.36 26.75 -2.11
CA ARG A 495 -5.09 27.68 -1.24
C ARG A 495 -6.60 27.42 -1.22
N ARG A 496 -7.12 26.78 -2.28
CA ARG A 496 -8.52 26.33 -2.39
C ARG A 496 -8.75 24.92 -1.86
N GLY A 497 -7.75 24.31 -1.21
CA GLY A 497 -7.82 22.96 -0.67
C GLY A 497 -7.63 21.85 -1.70
N ILE A 498 -7.14 22.16 -2.90
CA ILE A 498 -6.92 21.19 -3.98
C ILE A 498 -5.42 20.93 -4.14
N ASN A 499 -4.98 19.71 -3.80
CA ASN A 499 -3.59 19.30 -3.97
C ASN A 499 -3.34 18.76 -5.39
N VAL A 500 -2.70 19.57 -6.23
CA VAL A 500 -2.21 19.15 -7.55
C VAL A 500 -0.79 19.67 -7.74
N GLN A 501 0.11 18.77 -8.11
CA GLN A 501 1.53 19.09 -8.27
C GLN A 501 1.82 19.55 -9.71
N PRO A 502 2.69 20.57 -9.89
CA PRO A 502 3.14 20.99 -11.20
C PRO A 502 4.22 20.03 -11.72
N ILE A 503 4.16 19.71 -13.00
CA ILE A 503 5.21 18.98 -13.72
C ILE A 503 5.89 19.98 -14.64
N VAL A 504 7.18 20.22 -14.38
CA VAL A 504 8.00 21.29 -14.97
C VAL A 504 9.37 20.74 -15.40
N TYR A 505 10.17 21.55 -16.09
CA TYR A 505 11.54 21.19 -16.46
C TYR A 505 12.39 20.78 -15.23
N PRO A 506 13.23 19.72 -15.30
CA PRO A 506 13.55 18.90 -16.47
C PRO A 506 12.64 17.67 -16.67
N ALA A 507 11.58 17.50 -15.88
CA ALA A 507 10.71 16.32 -15.99
C ALA A 507 9.88 16.31 -17.28
N VAL A 508 9.52 17.50 -17.78
CA VAL A 508 8.94 17.72 -19.11
C VAL A 508 9.61 18.94 -19.74
N GLU A 509 9.56 19.07 -21.07
CA GLU A 509 10.01 20.27 -21.75
C GLU A 509 9.27 21.52 -21.26
N GLU A 510 9.91 22.70 -21.29
CA GLU A 510 9.33 23.94 -20.76
C GLU A 510 7.95 24.26 -21.39
N ARG A 511 7.84 24.07 -22.72
CA ARG A 511 6.59 24.27 -23.48
C ARG A 511 5.53 23.20 -23.22
N ALA A 512 5.87 22.16 -22.47
CA ALA A 512 5.02 21.04 -22.10
C ALA A 512 4.68 21.04 -20.59
N ALA A 513 5.05 22.10 -19.86
CA ALA A 513 4.74 22.25 -18.44
C ALA A 513 3.22 22.17 -18.19
N ARG A 514 2.83 21.48 -17.12
CA ARG A 514 1.44 21.07 -16.88
C ARG A 514 1.12 20.86 -15.40
N LEU A 515 -0.16 20.85 -15.07
CA LEU A 515 -0.67 20.21 -13.85
C LEU A 515 -1.15 18.81 -14.20
N ARG A 516 -0.89 17.81 -13.36
CA ARG A 516 -1.33 16.43 -13.60
C ARG A 516 -2.33 15.97 -12.55
N PHE A 517 -3.54 15.68 -12.99
CA PHE A 517 -4.61 15.17 -12.13
C PHE A 517 -4.66 13.65 -12.20
N PHE A 518 -4.71 13.03 -11.03
CA PHE A 518 -4.94 11.61 -10.86
C PHE A 518 -6.34 11.41 -10.30
N ILE A 519 -7.25 10.97 -11.15
CA ILE A 519 -8.62 10.72 -10.74
C ILE A 519 -8.66 9.39 -9.99
N THR A 520 -9.51 9.32 -8.95
CA THR A 520 -9.68 8.11 -8.13
C THR A 520 -11.15 7.69 -8.12
N SER A 521 -11.41 6.44 -7.75
CA SER A 521 -12.77 5.95 -7.50
C SER A 521 -13.40 6.57 -6.25
N LEU A 522 -12.68 7.35 -5.44
CA LEU A 522 -13.20 7.97 -4.22
C LEU A 522 -13.55 9.44 -4.39
N HIS A 523 -13.14 10.09 -5.49
CA HIS A 523 -13.60 11.43 -5.79
C HIS A 523 -15.12 11.44 -5.98
N THR A 524 -15.79 12.39 -5.33
CA THR A 524 -17.21 12.65 -5.58
C THR A 524 -17.37 13.57 -6.79
N GLU A 525 -18.53 13.50 -7.44
CA GLU A 525 -18.87 14.41 -8.53
C GLU A 525 -18.75 15.88 -8.11
N GLN A 526 -19.15 16.23 -6.89
CA GLN A 526 -19.04 17.58 -6.35
C GLN A 526 -17.58 18.04 -6.24
N GLN A 527 -16.67 17.17 -5.79
CA GLN A 527 -15.24 17.48 -5.72
C GLN A 527 -14.65 17.72 -7.12
N ILE A 528 -15.07 16.92 -8.11
CA ILE A 528 -14.63 17.06 -9.51
C ILE A 528 -15.10 18.40 -10.09
N ARG A 529 -16.39 18.74 -9.94
CA ARG A 529 -16.96 20.01 -10.42
C ARG A 529 -16.30 21.21 -9.76
N TYR A 530 -16.18 21.19 -8.43
CA TYR A 530 -15.48 22.23 -7.68
C TYR A 530 -14.04 22.44 -8.18
N THR A 531 -13.32 21.34 -8.46
CA THR A 531 -11.95 21.41 -8.99
C THR A 531 -11.89 22.08 -10.35
N ILE A 532 -12.80 21.74 -11.26
CA ILE A 532 -12.86 22.35 -12.60
C ILE A 532 -13.23 23.83 -12.53
N ASP A 533 -14.20 24.20 -11.68
CA ASP A 533 -14.61 25.59 -11.52
C ASP A 533 -13.47 26.43 -10.93
N ALA A 534 -12.80 25.92 -9.90
CA ALA A 534 -11.60 26.54 -9.33
C ALA A 534 -10.48 26.70 -10.36
N LEU A 535 -10.19 25.66 -11.16
CA LEU A 535 -9.21 25.76 -12.25
C LEU A 535 -9.58 26.85 -13.25
N THR A 536 -10.86 26.94 -13.62
CA THR A 536 -11.35 27.91 -14.59
C THR A 536 -11.12 29.34 -14.09
N GLU A 537 -11.46 29.62 -12.84
CA GLU A 537 -11.29 30.92 -12.20
C GLU A 537 -9.80 31.32 -12.08
N GLU A 538 -8.96 30.41 -11.57
CA GLU A 538 -7.54 30.70 -11.37
C GLU A 538 -6.78 30.80 -12.71
N LEU A 539 -7.18 30.03 -13.73
CA LEU A 539 -6.63 30.17 -15.09
C LEU A 539 -7.01 31.52 -15.71
N ALA A 540 -8.23 32.00 -15.49
CA ALA A 540 -8.65 33.32 -15.97
C ALA A 540 -7.84 34.44 -15.28
N ALA A 541 -7.63 34.33 -13.97
CA ALA A 541 -6.80 35.27 -13.21
C ALA A 541 -5.34 35.28 -13.71
N LEU A 542 -4.75 34.11 -13.98
CA LEU A 542 -3.40 33.99 -14.52
C LEU A 542 -3.26 34.61 -15.91
N ARG A 543 -4.23 34.37 -16.81
CA ARG A 543 -4.26 35.00 -18.14
C ARG A 543 -4.37 36.52 -18.05
N GLY A 544 -5.18 37.04 -17.12
CA GLY A 544 -5.29 38.47 -16.84
C GLY A 544 -3.99 39.11 -16.33
N SER A 545 -3.09 38.32 -15.75
CA SER A 545 -1.76 38.78 -15.30
C SER A 545 -0.65 38.73 -16.36
N GLY A 546 -0.97 38.39 -17.61
CA GLY A 546 -0.04 38.42 -18.75
C GLY A 546 0.77 37.14 -18.99
N SER A 547 0.41 36.00 -18.36
CA SER A 547 1.08 34.72 -18.61
C SER A 547 0.71 34.13 -19.99
N PRO A 548 1.70 33.70 -20.81
CA PRO A 548 1.46 33.11 -22.13
C PRO A 548 0.99 31.66 -22.00
N ILE A 549 -0.28 31.47 -21.65
CA ILE A 549 -0.89 30.13 -21.53
C ILE A 549 -1.51 29.75 -22.88
N PRO A 550 -1.12 28.62 -23.49
CA PRO A 550 -1.66 28.20 -24.77
C PRO A 550 -3.18 27.96 -24.67
N PRO A 551 -3.94 28.28 -25.73
CA PRO A 551 -5.34 27.89 -25.81
C PRO A 551 -5.46 26.35 -25.83
N GLY A 552 -6.61 25.82 -25.44
CA GLY A 552 -6.90 24.38 -25.52
C GLY A 552 -6.71 23.84 -26.95
N VAL A 553 -6.11 22.66 -27.09
CA VAL A 553 -5.99 21.97 -28.39
C VAL A 553 -7.42 21.61 -28.87
N PRO A 554 -7.79 21.88 -30.13
CA PRO A 554 -9.04 21.37 -30.70
C PRO A 554 -9.08 19.84 -30.63
N ALA A 555 -10.26 19.25 -30.46
CA ALA A 555 -10.46 17.82 -30.23
C ALA A 555 -10.06 16.86 -31.39
N ALA A 556 -9.21 17.27 -32.33
CA ALA A 556 -8.77 16.44 -33.45
C ALA A 556 -7.29 16.68 -33.79
N LEU A 557 -6.42 15.85 -33.23
CA LEU A 557 -5.30 15.31 -34.01
C LEU A 557 -5.72 13.87 -34.34
N GLU A 558 -6.59 13.72 -35.34
CA GLU A 558 -6.70 12.44 -36.03
C GLU A 558 -5.33 12.16 -36.67
N PRO A 559 -4.82 10.91 -36.61
CA PRO A 559 -3.63 10.57 -37.37
C PRO A 559 -3.95 10.86 -38.83
N ALA A 560 -3.07 11.59 -39.52
CA ALA A 560 -3.24 11.91 -40.93
C ALA A 560 -3.55 10.61 -41.71
N THR A 561 -4.81 10.40 -42.06
CA THR A 561 -5.25 9.41 -43.03
C THR A 561 -4.85 9.96 -44.39
N GLY A 562 -3.57 9.76 -44.74
CA GLY A 562 -3.14 9.84 -46.13
C GLY A 562 -3.77 8.67 -46.87
N GLU A 563 -5.03 8.83 -47.28
CA GLU A 563 -5.58 8.05 -48.38
C GLU A 563 -4.75 8.36 -49.63
N VAL A 564 -3.96 7.38 -50.05
CA VAL A 564 -3.46 7.33 -51.42
C VAL A 564 -4.54 6.58 -52.19
N GLU A 565 -5.37 7.32 -52.90
CA GLU A 565 -6.20 6.79 -53.99
C GLU A 565 -5.31 6.33 -55.16
N PRO A 566 -5.79 5.38 -55.99
CA PRO A 566 -5.04 4.18 -56.44
C PRO A 566 -3.84 4.40 -57.36
#